data_AF-A0A2G5N4U3-F1
#
_entry.id   AF-A0A2G5N4U3-F1
#
_cell.length_a   1.000
_cell.length_b   1.000
_cell.length_c   1.000
_cell.angle_alpha   90.00
_cell.angle_beta   90.00
_cell.angle_gamma   90.00
#
_symmetry.space_group_name_H-M   'P 1'
#
loop_
_entity.id
_entity.type
_entity.pdbx_description
1 polymer ?
#
loop_
_entity_poly.entity_id
_entity_poly.type
_entity_poly.pdbx_seq_one_letter_code
_entity_poly.pdbx_strand_id
1 'polypeptide(L)' 'TAKKKITLNAGGSYITLDQSSIESGTQGDYLIKSAHFDFLAPAQQILDMPQLPQFTEHRSKANGPADFSG' A
#
# COMPACT_ATOMS: atom_id res chain seq x y z
N THR A 1 -17.63 3.69 -15.73
CA THR A 1 -17.46 3.31 -14.31
C THR A 1 -18.52 4.01 -13.48
N ALA A 2 -19.13 3.32 -12.51
CA ALA A 2 -20.08 3.96 -11.60
C ALA A 2 -19.37 5.05 -10.79
N LYS A 3 -19.95 6.25 -10.73
CA LYS A 3 -19.36 7.41 -10.01
C LYS A 3 -19.83 7.52 -8.55
N LYS A 4 -20.76 6.66 -8.15
CA LYS A 4 -21.44 6.69 -6.86
C LYS A 4 -21.37 5.32 -6.23
N LYS A 5 -21.23 5.29 -4.92
CA LYS A 5 -21.32 4.08 -4.10
C LYS A 5 -22.72 3.49 -4.23
N ILE A 6 -22.81 2.20 -4.53
CA ILE A 6 -24.06 1.44 -4.58
C ILE A 6 -24.03 0.43 -3.44
N THR A 7 -25.09 0.37 -2.63
CA THR A 7 -25.21 -0.60 -1.54
C THR A 7 -26.53 -1.36 -1.66
N LEU A 8 -26.43 -2.69 -1.74
CA LEU A 8 -27.55 -3.62 -1.69
C LEU A 8 -27.68 -4.13 -0.26
N ASN A 9 -28.79 -3.83 0.42
CA ASN A 9 -29.01 -4.21 1.82
C ASN A 9 -30.01 -5.37 1.93
N ALA A 10 -29.79 -6.29 2.86
CA ALA A 10 -30.73 -7.37 3.20
C ALA A 10 -30.54 -7.84 4.65
N GLY A 11 -31.50 -7.52 5.53
CA GLY A 11 -31.62 -8.17 6.85
C GLY A 11 -30.36 -8.19 7.71
N GLY A 12 -29.59 -7.09 7.72
CA GLY A 12 -28.31 -6.99 8.47
C GLY A 12 -27.07 -7.38 7.66
N SER A 13 -27.24 -7.90 6.45
CA SER A 13 -26.17 -8.09 5.46
C SER A 13 -26.20 -6.99 4.39
N TYR A 14 -25.07 -6.80 3.72
CA TYR A 14 -24.99 -5.88 2.59
C TYR A 14 -23.92 -6.29 1.57
N ILE A 15 -24.05 -5.75 0.36
CA ILE A 15 -23.00 -5.71 -0.65
C ILE A 15 -22.81 -4.24 -1.06
N THR A 16 -21.60 -3.73 -0.93
CA THR A 16 -21.23 -2.38 -1.37
C THR A 16 -20.28 -2.46 -2.54
N LEU A 17 -20.55 -1.66 -3.58
CA LEU A 17 -19.64 -1.44 -4.69
C LEU A 17 -19.28 0.04 -4.78
N ASP A 18 -17.99 0.34 -4.79
CA ASP A 18 -17.47 1.68 -5.07
C ASP A 18 -16.41 1.64 -6.18
N GLN A 19 -15.72 2.76 -6.38
CA GLN A 19 -14.77 2.89 -7.48
C GLN A 19 -13.51 2.04 -7.31
N SER A 20 -13.22 1.60 -6.09
CA SER A 20 -11.99 0.90 -5.70
C SER A 20 -12.22 -0.52 -5.20
N SER A 21 -13.42 -0.85 -4.75
CA SER A 21 -13.67 -2.03 -3.96
C SER A 21 -15.06 -2.62 -4.15
N ILE A 22 -15.14 -3.92 -3.87
CA ILE A 22 -16.38 -4.67 -3.69
C ILE A 22 -16.29 -5.28 -2.31
N GLU A 23 -17.29 -5.01 -1.47
CA GLU A 23 -17.34 -5.47 -0.08
C GLU A 23 -18.65 -6.19 0.19
N SER A 24 -18.60 -7.32 0.87
CA SER A 24 -19.78 -8.00 1.39
C SER A 24 -19.66 -8.18 2.91
N GLY A 25 -20.65 -7.67 3.64
CA GLY A 25 -20.74 -7.80 5.08
C GLY A 25 -21.97 -8.63 5.47
N THR A 26 -21.81 -9.53 6.43
CA THR A 26 -22.88 -10.32 7.03
C THR A 26 -22.59 -10.51 8.51
N GLN A 27 -23.62 -10.68 9.34
CA GLN A 27 -23.47 -11.01 10.75
C GLN A 27 -23.15 -12.50 10.96
N GLY A 28 -23.56 -13.36 10.03
CA GLY A 28 -23.39 -14.81 10.09
C GLY A 28 -22.37 -15.34 9.08
N ASP A 29 -22.55 -16.58 8.68
CA ASP A 29 -21.63 -17.24 7.75
C ASP A 29 -21.68 -16.63 6.34
N TYR A 30 -20.52 -16.65 5.67
CA TYR A 30 -20.39 -16.25 4.27
C TYR A 30 -20.17 -17.49 3.39
N LEU A 31 -21.22 -17.94 2.70
CA LEU A 31 -21.21 -19.17 1.92
C LEU A 31 -21.05 -18.88 0.42
N ILE A 32 -20.02 -19.46 -0.19
CA ILE A 32 -19.79 -19.42 -1.64
C ILE A 32 -20.08 -20.81 -2.22
N LYS A 33 -21.03 -20.90 -3.15
CA LYS A 33 -21.37 -22.14 -3.85
C LYS A 33 -20.99 -22.01 -5.32
N SER A 34 -19.85 -22.60 -5.69
CA SER A 34 -19.34 -22.60 -7.06
C SER A 34 -18.62 -23.92 -7.38
N ALA A 35 -18.66 -24.33 -8.65
CA ALA A 35 -17.87 -25.47 -9.12
C ALA A 35 -16.36 -25.15 -9.12
N HIS A 36 -16.00 -23.89 -9.41
CA HIS A 36 -14.62 -23.38 -9.37
C HIS A 36 -14.62 -22.00 -8.73
N PHE A 37 -13.68 -21.76 -7.83
CA PHE A 37 -13.59 -20.51 -7.10
C PHE A 37 -12.13 -20.18 -6.80
N ASP A 38 -11.68 -19.04 -7.30
CA ASP A 38 -10.30 -18.57 -7.17
C ASP A 38 -10.27 -17.11 -6.73
N PHE A 39 -9.27 -16.77 -5.92
CA PHE A 39 -8.93 -15.39 -5.58
C PHE A 39 -7.58 -15.03 -6.16
N LEU A 40 -7.51 -13.86 -6.81
CA LEU A 40 -6.23 -13.28 -7.20
C LEU A 40 -5.60 -12.57 -6.01
N ALA A 41 -4.28 -12.59 -5.95
CA ALA A 41 -3.53 -11.80 -4.99
C ALA A 41 -3.79 -10.29 -5.21
N PRO A 42 -3.58 -9.45 -4.19
CA PRO A 42 -3.65 -8.00 -4.35
C PRO A 42 -2.80 -7.53 -5.54
N ALA A 43 -3.29 -6.51 -6.25
CA ALA A 43 -2.52 -5.91 -7.33
C ALA A 43 -1.18 -5.38 -6.79
N GLN A 44 -0.08 -5.80 -7.40
CA GLN A 44 1.25 -5.31 -7.06
C GLN A 44 1.56 -4.10 -7.95
N GLN A 45 1.82 -2.95 -7.33
CA GLN A 45 2.40 -1.81 -8.02
C GLN A 45 3.92 -1.86 -7.86
N ILE A 46 4.63 -2.30 -8.91
CA ILE A 46 6.08 -2.20 -8.96
C ILE A 46 6.40 -0.73 -9.22
N LEU A 47 6.85 -0.03 -8.18
CA LEU A 47 7.32 1.35 -8.31
C LEU A 47 8.78 1.31 -8.76
N ASP A 48 9.05 1.78 -9.97
CA ASP A 48 10.42 1.93 -10.47
C ASP A 48 11.06 3.11 -9.75
N MET A 49 11.71 2.84 -8.62
CA MET A 49 12.30 3.86 -7.78
C MET A 49 13.70 4.18 -8.30
N PRO A 50 14.01 5.44 -8.64
CA PRO A 50 15.36 5.81 -9.04
C PRO A 50 16.32 5.52 -7.87
N GLN A 51 17.49 4.97 -8.19
CA GLN A 51 18.52 4.75 -7.17
C GLN A 51 18.87 6.08 -6.51
N LEU A 52 18.77 6.11 -5.18
CA LEU A 52 19.22 7.25 -4.39
C LEU A 52 20.74 7.41 -4.55
N PRO A 53 21.24 8.65 -4.73
CA PRO A 53 22.67 8.89 -4.76
C PRO A 53 23.30 8.44 -3.44
N GLN A 54 24.40 7.68 -3.53
CA GLN A 54 25.15 7.24 -2.37
C GLN A 54 25.74 8.47 -1.67
N PHE A 55 25.61 8.54 -0.34
CA PHE A 55 26.27 9.58 0.44
C PHE A 55 27.78 9.48 0.25
N THR A 56 28.39 10.50 -0.36
CA THR A 56 29.83 10.66 -0.32
C THR A 56 30.26 11.14 1.06
N GLU A 57 31.06 10.32 1.75
CA GLU A 57 31.67 10.71 3.02
C GLU A 57 32.56 11.94 2.81
N HIS A 58 32.21 13.05 3.45
CA HIS A 58 33.10 14.21 3.53
C HIS A 58 34.22 13.89 4.52
N ARG A 59 35.37 13.41 4.01
CA ARG A 59 36.59 13.29 4.82
C ARG A 59 37.02 14.67 5.28
N SER A 60 36.76 15.01 6.54
CA SER A 60 37.35 16.18 7.17
C SER A 60 38.87 16.02 7.13
N LYS A 61 39.55 16.94 6.45
CA LYS A 61 40.99 17.08 6.58
C LYS A 61 41.21 17.68 7.98
N ALA A 62 41.59 16.84 8.93
CA ALA A 62 42.18 17.34 10.17
C ALA A 62 43.47 18.06 9.78
N ASN A 63 43.45 19.40 9.78
CA ASN A 63 44.67 20.18 9.77
C ASN A 63 45.39 19.88 11.09
N GLY A 64 46.67 19.50 11.01
CA GLY A 64 47.52 19.20 12.15
C GLY A 64 47.59 20.36 13.16
N PRO A 65 48.13 20.11 14.36
CA PRO A 65 48.15 21.10 15.43
C PRO A 65 48.86 22.36 14.95
N ALA A 66 48.17 23.49 15.01
CA ALA A 66 48.76 24.79 14.79
C ALA A 66 49.63 25.15 16.01
N ASP A 67 50.95 25.16 15.83
CA ASP A 67 51.88 25.76 16.79
C ASP A 67 51.61 27.27 16.88
N PHE A 68 50.92 27.69 17.93
CA PHE A 68 50.88 29.10 18.35
C PHE A 68 51.99 29.31 19.37
N SER A 69 53.13 29.88 18.92
CA SER A 69 54.12 30.47 19.82
C SER A 69 53.90 31.99 19.84
N GLY A 70 53.41 32.50 20.96
CA GLY A 70 53.38 33.90 21.32
C GLY A 70 53.92 34.07 22.73
#